data_AF-A0A1Q3F995-F1
#
_entry.id   AF-A0A1Q3F995-F1
#
_cell.length_a   1.000
_cell.length_b   1.000
_cell.length_c   1.000
_cell.angle_alpha   90.00
_cell.angle_beta   90.00
_cell.angle_gamma   90.00
#
_symmetry.space_group_name_H-M   'P 1'
#
loop_
_entity.id
_entity.type
_entity.pdbx_description
1 polymer ?
#
loop_
_entity_poly.entity_id
_entity_poly.type
_entity_poly.pdbx_seq_one_letter_code
_entity_poly.pdbx_strand_id
1 'polypeptide(L)'
;GGGGTGRGGGGTRSCGRGGAALTDRKISLSDTVDELVKETLEIIGSIVDNEPEPPNSMILLHDITDKPTGWIQLVKSLIRVVPLEHPMGPSVITLLLDDSPLPTKDSVLEVADMITHSIRRTPKRERNLCVILGCLAEKLAGPSSIAVLSDVTLGYLLGNLDEGIHPDVMLFSLIALEKFAQTSENKATIKRKLALFPENPLTRLERHTDSNEFILRQVGFCARWCLDNYFLIEGRKYSYEVADVSNVRVMLNTRDVSEYLKISPDGLEARCDAYSFESVRCTFQVNQGCWYYEVLIITPGVMQIGWATKDSNFLSHEGYGIGDDAYSIAFDGCRKLIWHNARSMPHDLHIWKGGSVLGCLLDLDAREVIFSLDGVEGGVLKQVFGSAKDGFFAAASFMSFQQCRFNFGSVPFAFPPRNRQFMSFNDHAELKDQDKIVLPRHLFLEQLRKLSVREDSCTLCFDMKATIRIEPCKHRGFCTICAAQLQFCPMCRAEIVSTVQEVDPASSPVSEDGSEAT
;
A
#
# COMPACT_ATOMS: atom_id res chain seq x y z
N GLY A 1 44.64 -35.44 60.13
CA GLY A 1 45.34 -36.69 59.76
C GLY A 1 44.44 -37.86 60.07
N GLY A 2 44.35 -38.82 59.14
CA GLY A 2 43.72 -40.15 59.27
C GLY A 2 42.18 -40.12 59.41
N GLY A 3 41.36 -40.86 58.66
CA GLY A 3 41.61 -42.01 57.80
C GLY A 3 40.66 -43.15 58.19
N GLY A 4 39.70 -43.47 57.31
CA GLY A 4 38.93 -44.73 57.25
C GLY A 4 37.97 -45.01 58.40
N THR A 5 36.93 -45.84 58.32
CA THR A 5 36.27 -46.69 57.31
C THR A 5 35.08 -47.31 58.06
N GLY A 6 33.99 -47.73 57.40
CA GLY A 6 33.14 -48.79 57.97
C GLY A 6 31.62 -48.69 57.80
N ARG A 7 31.14 -49.37 56.75
CA ARG A 7 29.98 -50.30 56.70
C ARG A 7 28.74 -50.06 57.60
N GLY A 8 27.62 -49.79 56.93
CA GLY A 8 26.45 -50.69 56.82
C GLY A 8 25.72 -51.15 58.09
N GLY A 9 24.48 -50.67 58.25
CA GLY A 9 23.48 -51.25 59.16
C GLY A 9 22.14 -50.56 58.97
N GLY A 10 21.15 -51.28 58.45
CA GLY A 10 19.87 -50.74 58.00
C GLY A 10 18.87 -50.41 59.12
N GLY A 11 17.83 -49.69 58.69
CA GLY A 11 16.53 -49.66 59.35
C GLY A 11 16.18 -48.33 59.99
N THR A 12 15.50 -47.45 59.26
CA THR A 12 14.41 -46.65 59.83
C THR A 12 13.53 -46.04 58.74
N ARG A 13 12.33 -46.62 58.65
CA ARG A 13 11.02 -45.97 58.47
C ARG A 13 10.81 -45.04 57.26
N SER A 14 10.04 -45.58 56.34
CA SER A 14 9.15 -44.90 55.41
C SER A 14 8.38 -43.74 56.04
N CYS A 15 8.49 -42.55 55.44
CA CYS A 15 7.43 -41.55 55.38
C CYS A 15 7.48 -40.96 53.97
N GLY A 16 6.39 -41.14 53.22
CA GLY A 16 6.30 -40.82 51.81
C GLY A 16 6.53 -39.34 51.50
N ARG A 17 7.31 -39.09 50.46
CA ARG A 17 7.16 -37.91 49.62
C ARG A 17 6.91 -38.42 48.21
N GLY A 18 5.68 -38.23 47.74
CA GLY A 18 5.38 -38.33 46.32
C GLY A 18 6.25 -37.33 45.58
N GLY A 19 7.23 -37.84 44.84
CA GLY A 19 7.90 -37.07 43.82
C GLY A 19 6.86 -36.75 42.75
N ALA A 20 6.41 -35.50 42.72
CA ALA A 20 5.72 -34.97 41.56
C ALA A 20 6.68 -35.09 40.38
N ALA A 21 6.39 -36.04 39.48
CA ALA A 21 6.99 -36.06 38.15
C ALA A 21 6.49 -34.80 37.42
N LEU A 22 7.28 -33.73 37.49
CA LEU A 22 7.18 -32.63 36.53
C LEU A 22 7.59 -33.22 35.18
N THR A 23 6.60 -33.66 34.41
CA THR A 23 6.77 -34.03 33.01
C THR A 23 7.13 -32.77 32.25
N ASP A 24 8.39 -32.68 31.84
CA ASP A 24 8.89 -31.72 30.87
C ASP A 24 8.20 -32.00 29.52
N ARG A 25 7.03 -31.37 29.28
CA ARG A 25 6.31 -31.52 28.01
C ARG A 25 7.14 -30.82 26.94
N LYS A 26 7.76 -31.59 26.05
CA LYS A 26 8.34 -31.06 24.81
C LYS A 26 7.26 -30.27 24.07
N ILE A 27 7.45 -28.96 23.95
CA ILE A 27 6.60 -28.05 23.18
C ILE A 27 6.62 -28.54 21.73
N SER A 28 5.44 -28.67 21.11
CA SER A 28 5.37 -29.11 19.71
C SER A 28 5.78 -27.96 18.78
N LEU A 29 6.26 -28.27 17.56
CA LEU A 29 6.56 -27.23 16.56
C LEU A 29 5.35 -26.32 16.31
N SER A 30 4.14 -26.88 16.34
CA SER A 30 2.89 -26.15 16.17
C SER A 30 2.66 -25.12 17.28
N ASP A 31 3.01 -25.46 18.52
CA ASP A 31 2.86 -24.57 19.67
C ASP A 31 3.93 -23.47 19.63
N THR A 32 5.17 -23.80 19.28
CA THR A 32 6.26 -22.82 19.12
C THR A 32 5.92 -21.79 18.04
N VAL A 33 5.45 -22.22 16.87
CA VAL A 33 5.09 -21.29 15.78
C VAL A 33 3.88 -20.42 16.16
N ASP A 34 2.93 -20.94 16.94
CA ASP A 34 1.82 -20.12 17.46
C ASP A 34 2.30 -19.03 18.41
N GLU A 35 3.25 -19.33 19.29
CA GLU A 35 3.84 -18.37 20.22
C GLU A 35 4.58 -17.26 19.48
N LEU A 36 5.43 -17.62 18.50
CA LEU A 36 6.19 -16.65 17.71
C LEU A 36 5.28 -15.73 16.86
N VAL A 37 4.19 -16.25 16.29
CA VAL A 37 3.22 -15.43 15.55
C VAL A 37 2.50 -14.45 16.47
N LYS A 38 2.13 -14.87 17.69
CA LYS A 38 1.49 -13.99 18.69
C LYS A 38 2.45 -12.91 19.19
N GLU A 39 3.69 -13.28 19.47
CA GLU A 39 4.74 -12.33 19.85
C GLU A 39 4.94 -11.27 18.75
N THR A 40 4.97 -11.70 17.49
CA THR A 40 5.06 -10.77 16.35
C THR A 40 3.84 -9.83 16.27
N LEU A 41 2.62 -10.33 16.50
CA LEU A 41 1.41 -9.50 16.54
C LEU A 41 1.44 -8.44 17.64
N GLU A 42 2.01 -8.76 18.80
CA GLU A 42 2.15 -7.82 19.92
C GLU A 42 3.20 -6.74 19.63
N ILE A 43 4.30 -7.12 18.98
CA ILE A 43 5.43 -6.21 18.75
C ILE A 43 5.20 -5.34 17.50
N ILE A 44 4.55 -5.82 16.44
CA ILE A 44 4.42 -5.09 15.15
C ILE A 44 3.82 -3.69 15.31
N GLY A 45 2.88 -3.52 16.24
CA GLY A 45 2.25 -2.23 16.54
C GLY A 45 3.18 -1.25 17.27
N SER A 46 4.36 -1.71 17.68
CA SER A 46 5.43 -0.91 18.29
C SER A 46 6.70 -0.85 17.44
N ILE A 47 6.77 -1.62 16.34
CA ILE A 47 7.92 -1.55 15.43
C ILE A 47 7.96 -0.17 14.79
N VAL A 48 9.10 0.46 14.98
CA VAL A 48 9.51 1.68 14.32
C VAL A 48 10.45 1.21 13.22
N ASP A 49 10.14 1.43 11.95
CA ASP A 49 10.90 0.90 10.79
C ASP A 49 12.37 1.39 10.73
N ASN A 50 12.80 2.24 11.68
CA ASN A 50 14.17 2.69 11.87
C ASN A 50 15.00 1.82 12.85
N GLU A 51 14.43 0.77 13.43
CA GLU A 51 15.18 -0.24 14.19
C GLU A 51 16.00 -1.10 13.21
N PRO A 52 17.34 -1.24 13.40
CA PRO A 52 18.21 -1.88 12.43
C PRO A 52 18.05 -3.41 12.33
N GLU A 53 17.34 -4.05 13.26
CA GLU A 53 17.19 -5.51 13.29
C GLU A 53 15.72 -5.93 13.43
N PRO A 54 15.25 -6.93 12.66
CA PRO A 54 13.91 -7.46 12.81
C PRO A 54 13.73 -8.12 14.18
N PRO A 55 12.50 -8.18 14.72
CA PRO A 55 12.23 -8.86 15.98
C PRO A 55 12.72 -10.31 15.96
N ASN A 56 13.24 -10.79 17.10
CA ASN A 56 13.73 -12.16 17.23
C ASN A 56 12.66 -13.20 16.85
N SER A 57 11.38 -12.93 17.10
CA SER A 57 10.28 -13.80 16.68
C SER A 57 10.22 -14.00 15.16
N MET A 58 10.46 -12.93 14.38
CA MET A 58 10.50 -13.00 12.92
C MET A 58 11.72 -13.76 12.43
N ILE A 59 12.90 -13.50 13.00
CA ILE A 59 14.14 -14.23 12.67
C ILE A 59 13.96 -15.75 12.87
N LEU A 60 13.41 -16.16 14.02
CA LEU A 60 13.17 -17.57 14.31
C LEU A 60 12.11 -18.18 13.39
N LEU A 61 11.07 -17.42 13.02
CA LEU A 61 10.07 -17.87 12.05
C LEU A 61 10.70 -18.09 10.67
N HIS A 62 11.54 -17.16 10.21
CA HIS A 62 12.28 -17.28 8.95
C HIS A 62 13.04 -18.61 8.90
N ASP A 63 13.87 -18.89 9.91
CA ASP A 63 14.64 -20.14 10.05
C ASP A 63 13.75 -21.40 10.05
N ILE A 64 12.57 -21.34 10.67
CA ILE A 64 11.60 -22.44 10.66
C ILE A 64 11.05 -22.66 9.24
N THR A 65 10.74 -21.57 8.52
CA THR A 65 10.13 -21.62 7.20
C THR A 65 11.06 -22.00 6.06
N ASP A 66 12.38 -22.04 6.28
CA ASP A 66 13.36 -22.64 5.36
C ASP A 66 13.01 -24.09 4.98
N LYS A 67 12.26 -24.80 5.84
CA LYS A 67 11.76 -26.14 5.56
C LYS A 67 10.31 -26.06 5.09
N PRO A 68 9.91 -26.81 4.03
CA PRO A 68 8.52 -26.85 3.56
C PRO A 68 7.51 -27.21 4.64
N THR A 69 7.88 -28.10 5.57
CA THR A 69 7.05 -28.47 6.71
C THR A 69 6.85 -27.31 7.68
N GLY A 70 7.88 -26.52 7.96
CA GLY A 70 7.81 -25.33 8.80
C GLY A 70 6.97 -24.23 8.17
N TRP A 71 7.13 -24.00 6.86
CA TRP A 71 6.30 -23.04 6.11
C TRP A 71 4.80 -23.38 6.20
N ILE A 72 4.45 -24.66 6.04
CA ILE A 72 3.07 -25.13 6.22
C ILE A 72 2.57 -24.96 7.66
N GLN A 73 3.43 -25.17 8.66
CA GLN A 73 3.06 -24.90 10.06
C GLN A 73 2.82 -23.41 10.31
N LEU A 74 3.61 -22.52 9.69
CA LEU A 74 3.35 -21.08 9.74
C LEU A 74 1.97 -20.76 9.16
N VAL A 75 1.63 -21.25 7.96
CA VAL A 75 0.30 -21.03 7.36
C VAL A 75 -0.83 -21.52 8.28
N LYS A 76 -0.70 -22.72 8.85
CA LYS A 76 -1.69 -23.28 9.79
C LYS A 76 -1.82 -22.42 11.05
N SER A 77 -0.69 -21.93 11.59
CA SER A 77 -0.66 -21.00 12.72
C SER A 77 -1.36 -19.69 12.38
N LEU A 78 -1.01 -19.03 11.26
CA LEU A 78 -1.61 -17.77 10.82
C LEU A 78 -3.14 -17.88 10.72
N ILE A 79 -3.66 -18.98 10.17
CA ILE A 79 -5.10 -19.25 10.10
C ILE A 79 -5.72 -19.41 11.51
N ARG A 80 -5.00 -20.05 12.44
CA ARG A 80 -5.47 -20.40 13.78
C ARG A 80 -5.42 -19.24 14.76
N VAL A 81 -4.31 -18.49 14.83
CA VAL A 81 -4.01 -17.59 15.94
C VAL A 81 -4.27 -16.11 15.65
N VAL A 82 -4.20 -15.67 14.39
CA VAL A 82 -4.37 -14.24 14.06
C VAL A 82 -5.83 -13.82 14.31
N PRO A 83 -6.11 -12.88 15.24
CA PRO A 83 -7.48 -12.50 15.62
C PRO A 83 -8.16 -11.68 14.53
N LEU A 84 -9.49 -11.77 14.43
CA LEU A 84 -10.28 -11.02 13.44
C LEU A 84 -10.27 -9.52 13.71
N GLU A 85 -10.34 -9.17 14.99
CA GLU A 85 -10.43 -7.83 15.56
C GLU A 85 -9.08 -7.09 15.62
N HIS A 86 -7.96 -7.77 15.34
CA HIS A 86 -6.65 -7.15 15.41
C HIS A 86 -6.43 -6.21 14.21
N PRO A 87 -6.23 -4.90 14.42
CA PRO A 87 -6.10 -3.91 13.33
C PRO A 87 -5.04 -4.26 12.28
N MET A 88 -3.94 -4.87 12.74
CA MET A 88 -2.79 -5.24 11.89
C MET A 88 -2.75 -6.73 11.55
N GLY A 89 -3.77 -7.50 11.93
CA GLY A 89 -3.77 -8.95 11.71
C GLY A 89 -3.51 -9.35 10.25
N PRO A 90 -4.23 -8.77 9.27
CA PRO A 90 -3.96 -9.03 7.85
C PRO A 90 -2.54 -8.63 7.42
N SER A 91 -2.04 -7.48 7.88
CA SER A 91 -0.70 -6.97 7.55
C SER A 91 0.41 -7.85 8.12
N VAL A 92 0.21 -8.45 9.30
CA VAL A 92 1.16 -9.43 9.87
C VAL A 92 1.17 -10.74 9.08
N ILE A 93 0.01 -11.20 8.60
CA ILE A 93 -0.04 -12.38 7.73
C ILE A 93 0.80 -12.12 6.47
N THR A 94 0.63 -10.96 5.83
CA THR A 94 1.42 -10.62 4.64
C THR A 94 2.89 -10.45 4.96
N LEU A 95 3.25 -9.79 6.06
CA LEU A 95 4.65 -9.58 6.48
C LEU A 95 5.37 -10.91 6.73
N LEU A 96 4.78 -11.80 7.54
CA LEU A 96 5.41 -13.07 7.88
C LEU A 96 5.54 -14.00 6.67
N LEU A 97 4.55 -13.98 5.77
CA LEU A 97 4.67 -14.69 4.51
C LEU A 97 5.66 -14.02 3.56
N ASP A 98 5.81 -12.69 3.62
CA ASP A 98 6.75 -11.94 2.80
C ASP A 98 8.19 -12.27 3.13
N ASP A 99 8.50 -12.23 4.43
CA ASP A 99 9.79 -12.55 5.02
C ASP A 99 10.15 -14.04 4.90
N SER A 100 9.17 -14.92 4.70
CA SER A 100 9.41 -16.36 4.48
C SER A 100 9.93 -16.68 3.07
N PRO A 101 10.77 -17.72 2.90
CA PRO A 101 11.14 -18.25 1.59
C PRO A 101 9.93 -18.61 0.72
N LEU A 102 10.11 -18.56 -0.60
CA LEU A 102 9.06 -18.93 -1.54
C LEU A 102 8.63 -20.39 -1.34
N PRO A 103 7.31 -20.67 -1.24
CA PRO A 103 6.82 -22.01 -1.01
C PRO A 103 7.05 -22.92 -2.22
N THR A 104 7.17 -24.21 -1.96
CA THR A 104 7.17 -25.22 -3.02
C THR A 104 5.76 -25.37 -3.62
N LYS A 105 5.68 -25.93 -4.83
CA LYS A 105 4.39 -26.23 -5.47
C LYS A 105 3.49 -27.11 -4.59
N ASP A 106 4.06 -28.10 -3.92
CA ASP A 106 3.30 -29.01 -3.06
C ASP A 106 2.77 -28.30 -1.81
N SER A 107 3.57 -27.40 -1.21
CA SER A 107 3.11 -26.56 -0.09
C SER A 107 1.92 -25.68 -0.50
N VAL A 108 1.98 -25.09 -1.69
CA VAL A 108 0.89 -24.25 -2.22
C VAL A 108 -0.39 -25.06 -2.46
N LEU A 109 -0.27 -26.27 -3.00
CA LEU A 109 -1.42 -27.17 -3.18
C LEU A 109 -2.02 -27.59 -1.84
N GLU A 110 -1.18 -27.85 -0.81
CA GLU A 110 -1.68 -28.15 0.53
C GLU A 110 -2.52 -26.99 1.10
N VAL A 111 -2.14 -25.73 0.85
CA VAL A 111 -2.96 -24.56 1.26
C VAL A 111 -4.32 -24.55 0.56
N ALA A 112 -4.37 -24.87 -0.73
CA ALA A 112 -5.63 -25.00 -1.46
C ALA A 112 -6.51 -26.13 -0.88
N ASP A 113 -5.90 -27.27 -0.51
CA ASP A 113 -6.60 -28.39 0.14
C ASP A 113 -7.15 -28.01 1.52
N MET A 114 -6.55 -27.06 2.24
CA MET A 114 -7.10 -26.58 3.52
C MET A 114 -8.51 -26.00 3.37
N ILE A 115 -8.88 -25.49 2.19
CA ILE A 115 -10.24 -24.97 1.89
C ILE A 115 -11.31 -26.07 2.09
N THR A 116 -11.01 -27.30 1.65
CA THR A 116 -11.98 -28.40 1.60
C THR A 116 -12.01 -29.23 2.88
N HIS A 117 -10.87 -29.36 3.59
CA HIS A 117 -10.73 -30.28 4.73
C HIS A 117 -11.23 -29.73 6.07
N SER A 118 -11.79 -28.52 6.11
CA SER A 118 -12.19 -27.88 7.38
C SER A 118 -13.66 -28.10 7.73
N ILE A 119 -13.89 -28.79 8.84
CA ILE A 119 -15.23 -29.13 9.37
C ILE A 119 -15.95 -27.90 9.94
N ARG A 120 -15.21 -26.90 10.43
CA ARG A 120 -15.78 -25.68 11.05
C ARG A 120 -15.25 -24.42 10.37
N ARG A 121 -16.13 -23.75 9.62
CA ARG A 121 -15.86 -22.44 9.01
C ARG A 121 -16.18 -21.33 10.00
N THR A 122 -15.18 -20.51 10.32
CA THR A 122 -15.36 -19.33 11.19
C THR A 122 -14.85 -18.09 10.48
N PRO A 123 -15.43 -16.89 10.68
CA PRO A 123 -14.99 -15.69 9.98
C PRO A 123 -13.48 -15.41 10.10
N LYS A 124 -12.91 -15.61 11.30
CA LYS A 124 -11.46 -15.52 11.53
C LYS A 124 -10.67 -16.43 10.59
N ARG A 125 -11.03 -17.72 10.55
CA ARG A 125 -10.37 -18.73 9.72
C ARG A 125 -10.47 -18.35 8.24
N GLU A 126 -11.69 -18.07 7.77
CA GLU A 126 -11.94 -17.78 6.36
C GLU A 126 -11.21 -16.50 5.93
N ARG A 127 -11.23 -15.43 6.76
CA ARG A 127 -10.51 -14.19 6.48
C ARG A 127 -9.02 -14.43 6.36
N ASN A 128 -8.41 -15.10 7.34
CA ASN A 128 -6.97 -15.37 7.33
C ASN A 128 -6.59 -16.19 6.09
N LEU A 129 -7.38 -17.20 5.74
CA LEU A 129 -7.16 -17.99 4.53
C LEU A 129 -7.24 -17.14 3.26
N CYS A 130 -8.18 -16.20 3.17
CA CYS A 130 -8.27 -15.29 2.02
C CYS A 130 -7.07 -14.36 1.90
N VAL A 131 -6.56 -13.82 3.02
CA VAL A 131 -5.31 -13.02 3.04
C VAL A 131 -4.13 -13.84 2.51
N ILE A 132 -3.99 -15.09 2.97
CA ILE A 132 -2.92 -16.00 2.54
C ILE A 132 -3.03 -16.31 1.05
N LEU A 133 -4.23 -16.62 0.55
CA LEU A 133 -4.46 -16.85 -0.87
C LEU A 133 -4.12 -15.60 -1.71
N GLY A 134 -4.47 -14.40 -1.24
CA GLY A 134 -4.08 -13.14 -1.88
C GLY A 134 -2.56 -12.92 -1.91
N CYS A 135 -1.86 -13.22 -0.82
CA CYS A 135 -0.40 -13.15 -0.75
C CYS A 135 0.26 -14.14 -1.72
N LEU A 136 -0.24 -15.37 -1.78
CA LEU A 136 0.24 -16.38 -2.75
C LEU A 136 -0.01 -15.95 -4.20
N ALA A 137 -1.15 -15.31 -4.47
CA ALA A 137 -1.48 -14.80 -5.80
C ALA A 137 -0.52 -13.70 -6.28
N GLU A 138 -0.06 -12.86 -5.35
CA GLU A 138 0.89 -11.77 -5.62
C GLU A 138 2.33 -12.29 -5.77
N LYS A 139 2.75 -13.25 -4.92
CA LYS A 139 4.11 -13.82 -4.96
C LYS A 139 4.35 -14.78 -6.12
N LEU A 140 3.33 -15.54 -6.51
CA LEU A 140 3.46 -16.54 -7.57
C LEU A 140 3.11 -15.90 -8.91
N ALA A 141 4.04 -16.02 -9.88
CA ALA A 141 3.83 -15.56 -11.25
C ALA A 141 3.68 -16.74 -12.22
N GLY A 142 3.06 -16.47 -13.38
CA GLY A 142 2.97 -17.42 -14.48
C GLY A 142 2.23 -18.73 -14.12
N PRO A 143 2.73 -19.90 -14.57
CA PRO A 143 2.05 -21.18 -14.39
C PRO A 143 1.76 -21.55 -12.93
N SER A 144 2.61 -21.12 -11.99
CA SER A 144 2.43 -21.40 -10.56
C SER A 144 1.21 -20.69 -10.01
N SER A 145 1.01 -19.41 -10.36
CA SER A 145 -0.18 -18.62 -9.98
C SER A 145 -1.47 -19.24 -10.50
N ILE A 146 -1.44 -19.69 -11.76
CA ILE A 146 -2.58 -20.31 -12.45
C ILE A 146 -2.98 -21.62 -11.75
N ALA A 147 -1.99 -22.40 -11.29
CA ALA A 147 -2.25 -23.66 -10.60
C ALA A 147 -2.96 -23.46 -9.24
N VAL A 148 -2.73 -22.34 -8.54
CA VAL A 148 -3.37 -22.04 -7.25
C VAL A 148 -4.84 -21.67 -7.42
N LEU A 149 -5.17 -20.97 -8.49
CA LEU A 149 -6.54 -20.58 -8.81
C LEU A 149 -7.33 -21.74 -9.45
N SER A 150 -7.40 -22.86 -8.73
CA SER A 150 -8.24 -24.00 -9.08
C SER A 150 -9.72 -23.63 -9.06
N ASP A 151 -10.57 -24.46 -9.67
CA ASP A 151 -12.04 -24.29 -9.58
C ASP A 151 -12.55 -24.28 -8.13
N VAL A 152 -11.89 -25.02 -7.24
CA VAL A 152 -12.20 -25.05 -5.80
C VAL A 152 -11.85 -23.70 -5.16
N THR A 153 -10.64 -23.19 -5.40
CA THR A 153 -10.19 -21.90 -4.87
C THR A 153 -11.07 -20.76 -5.38
N LEU A 154 -11.33 -20.72 -6.68
CA LEU A 154 -12.17 -19.70 -7.30
C LEU A 154 -13.62 -19.77 -6.81
N GLY A 155 -14.19 -20.98 -6.73
CA GLY A 155 -15.54 -21.18 -6.19
C GLY A 155 -15.65 -20.76 -4.73
N TYR A 156 -14.62 -21.03 -3.92
CA TYR A 156 -14.54 -20.57 -2.54
C TYR A 156 -14.51 -19.04 -2.43
N LEU A 157 -13.62 -18.37 -3.16
CA LEU A 157 -13.49 -16.91 -3.12
C LEU A 157 -14.76 -16.20 -3.61
N LEU A 158 -15.39 -16.71 -4.67
CA LEU A 158 -16.63 -16.14 -5.19
C LEU A 158 -17.84 -16.41 -4.28
N GLY A 159 -17.94 -17.61 -3.69
CA GLY A 159 -19.00 -17.94 -2.73
C GLY A 159 -18.92 -17.10 -1.46
N ASN A 160 -17.73 -16.61 -1.09
CA ASN A 160 -17.56 -15.68 0.02
C ASN A 160 -18.07 -14.25 -0.27
N LEU A 161 -18.49 -13.95 -1.51
CA LEU A 161 -19.05 -12.64 -1.86
C LEU A 161 -20.56 -12.56 -1.62
N ASP A 162 -21.24 -13.66 -1.30
CA ASP A 162 -22.69 -13.75 -1.12
C ASP A 162 -23.22 -12.99 0.12
N GLU A 163 -24.49 -12.59 0.11
CA GLU A 163 -25.14 -11.97 1.26
C GLU A 163 -25.09 -12.87 2.50
N GLY A 164 -24.90 -12.26 3.68
CA GLY A 164 -24.82 -12.97 4.95
C GLY A 164 -23.43 -13.53 5.29
N ILE A 165 -22.46 -13.50 4.36
CA ILE A 165 -21.06 -13.74 4.68
C ILE A 165 -20.50 -12.55 5.50
N HIS A 166 -19.56 -12.84 6.41
CA HIS A 166 -18.96 -11.82 7.23
C HIS A 166 -18.21 -10.78 6.36
N PRO A 167 -18.38 -9.46 6.58
CA PRO A 167 -17.77 -8.42 5.74
C PRO A 167 -16.25 -8.53 5.58
N ASP A 168 -15.50 -8.87 6.61
CA ASP A 168 -14.05 -9.13 6.49
C ASP A 168 -13.73 -10.27 5.53
N VAL A 169 -14.52 -11.35 5.53
CA VAL A 169 -14.30 -12.49 4.63
C VAL A 169 -14.61 -12.06 3.19
N MET A 170 -15.67 -11.28 2.97
CA MET A 170 -15.98 -10.69 1.67
C MET A 170 -14.82 -9.81 1.18
N LEU A 171 -14.35 -8.89 2.02
CA LEU A 171 -13.29 -7.93 1.70
C LEU A 171 -12.01 -8.64 1.26
N PHE A 172 -11.53 -9.58 2.06
CA PHE A 172 -10.28 -10.28 1.75
C PHE A 172 -10.42 -11.32 0.64
N SER A 173 -11.63 -11.86 0.41
CA SER A 173 -11.89 -12.68 -0.78
C SER A 173 -11.82 -11.83 -2.06
N LEU A 174 -12.37 -10.61 -2.01
CA LEU A 174 -12.33 -9.67 -3.11
C LEU A 174 -10.90 -9.19 -3.41
N ILE A 175 -10.13 -8.84 -2.38
CA ILE A 175 -8.72 -8.48 -2.53
C ILE A 175 -7.93 -9.66 -3.12
N ALA A 176 -8.17 -10.90 -2.66
CA ALA A 176 -7.51 -12.07 -3.23
C ALA A 176 -7.85 -12.25 -4.73
N LEU A 177 -9.12 -12.10 -5.12
CA LEU A 177 -9.53 -12.13 -6.53
C LEU A 177 -8.83 -11.06 -7.37
N GLU A 178 -8.68 -9.85 -6.83
CA GLU A 178 -7.92 -8.76 -7.46
C GLU A 178 -6.45 -9.15 -7.67
N LYS A 179 -5.79 -9.68 -6.63
CA LYS A 179 -4.39 -10.14 -6.71
C LYS A 179 -4.22 -11.25 -7.74
N PHE A 180 -5.12 -12.24 -7.77
CA PHE A 180 -5.12 -13.26 -8.82
C PHE A 180 -5.30 -12.68 -10.22
N ALA A 181 -6.15 -11.65 -10.37
CA ALA A 181 -6.42 -10.99 -11.64
C ALA A 181 -5.29 -10.10 -12.16
N GLN A 182 -4.17 -10.00 -11.45
CA GLN A 182 -2.96 -9.37 -11.98
C GLN A 182 -2.35 -10.17 -13.14
N THR A 183 -2.55 -11.51 -13.19
CA THR A 183 -2.18 -12.32 -14.36
C THR A 183 -3.34 -12.37 -15.37
N SER A 184 -3.02 -12.28 -16.66
CA SER A 184 -4.03 -12.17 -17.73
C SER A 184 -4.93 -13.41 -17.81
N GLU A 185 -4.35 -14.59 -17.59
CA GLU A 185 -5.03 -15.88 -17.62
C GLU A 185 -6.03 -16.04 -16.47
N ASN A 186 -5.60 -15.72 -15.23
CA ASN A 186 -6.48 -15.76 -14.07
C ASN A 186 -7.59 -14.72 -14.18
N LYS A 187 -7.25 -13.49 -14.62
CA LYS A 187 -8.24 -12.44 -14.90
C LYS A 187 -9.32 -12.93 -15.86
N ALA A 188 -8.94 -13.56 -16.97
CA ALA A 188 -9.88 -14.12 -17.92
C ALA A 188 -10.76 -15.22 -17.31
N THR A 189 -10.18 -16.11 -16.50
CA THR A 189 -10.91 -17.18 -15.79
C THR A 189 -11.92 -16.63 -14.79
N ILE A 190 -11.53 -15.67 -13.96
CA ILE A 190 -12.41 -15.00 -13.00
C ILE A 190 -13.56 -14.29 -13.73
N LYS A 191 -13.26 -13.53 -14.79
CA LYS A 191 -14.29 -12.86 -15.60
C LYS A 191 -15.31 -13.85 -16.19
N ARG A 192 -14.85 -14.97 -16.74
CA ARG A 192 -15.74 -16.02 -17.26
C ARG A 192 -16.66 -16.56 -16.17
N LYS A 193 -16.14 -16.80 -14.96
CA LYS A 193 -16.93 -17.32 -13.84
C LYS A 193 -17.93 -16.28 -13.33
N LEU A 194 -17.54 -15.02 -13.19
CA LEU A 194 -18.42 -13.91 -12.79
C LEU A 194 -19.58 -13.72 -13.78
N ALA A 195 -19.34 -13.90 -15.08
CA ALA A 195 -20.38 -13.79 -16.11
C ALA A 195 -21.46 -14.89 -16.05
N LEU A 196 -21.24 -15.97 -15.27
CA LEU A 196 -22.24 -17.03 -15.06
C LEU A 196 -23.23 -16.68 -13.94
N PHE A 197 -22.96 -15.66 -13.12
CA PHE A 197 -23.89 -15.25 -12.08
C PHE A 197 -25.05 -14.45 -12.69
N PRO A 198 -26.30 -14.66 -12.24
CA PRO A 198 -27.46 -13.89 -12.72
C PRO A 198 -27.31 -12.38 -12.46
N GLU A 199 -26.74 -12.02 -11.31
CA GLU A 199 -26.31 -10.67 -10.98
C GLU A 199 -24.84 -10.73 -10.57
N ASN A 200 -24.01 -9.83 -11.11
CA ASN A 200 -22.60 -9.79 -10.73
C ASN A 200 -22.49 -9.43 -9.25
N PRO A 201 -21.84 -10.24 -8.40
CA PRO A 201 -21.76 -9.94 -6.96
C PRO A 201 -21.10 -8.59 -6.68
N LEU A 202 -20.16 -8.14 -7.52
CA LEU A 202 -19.47 -6.86 -7.32
C LEU A 202 -20.38 -5.66 -7.49
N THR A 203 -21.38 -5.71 -8.38
CA THR A 203 -22.32 -4.58 -8.56
C THR A 203 -23.25 -4.43 -7.36
N ARG A 204 -23.52 -5.52 -6.63
CA ARG A 204 -24.22 -5.46 -5.35
C ARG A 204 -23.31 -4.88 -4.26
N LEU A 205 -22.08 -5.39 -4.16
CA LEU A 205 -21.12 -4.98 -3.13
C LEU A 205 -20.73 -3.50 -3.25
N GLU A 206 -20.58 -2.99 -4.49
CA GLU A 206 -20.30 -1.58 -4.77
C GLU A 206 -21.29 -0.61 -4.12
N ARG A 207 -22.55 -1.04 -3.85
CA ARG A 207 -23.57 -0.19 -3.21
C ARG A 207 -23.20 0.22 -1.78
N HIS A 208 -22.19 -0.40 -1.17
CA HIS A 208 -21.74 -0.10 0.18
C HIS A 208 -20.65 0.98 0.26
N THR A 209 -20.28 1.67 -0.84
CA THR A 209 -19.21 2.70 -0.84
C THR A 209 -19.37 3.81 0.21
N ASP A 210 -20.61 4.11 0.60
CA ASP A 210 -20.93 5.17 1.57
C ASP A 210 -21.57 4.60 2.86
N SER A 211 -21.37 3.31 3.11
CA SER A 211 -21.84 2.65 4.32
C SER A 211 -21.23 3.27 5.58
N ASN A 212 -22.07 3.44 6.62
CA ASN A 212 -21.60 3.83 7.96
C ASN A 212 -20.91 2.67 8.70
N GLU A 213 -21.14 1.42 8.26
CA GLU A 213 -20.39 0.25 8.70
C GLU A 213 -19.05 0.22 7.95
N PHE A 214 -17.94 0.55 8.63
CA PHE A 214 -16.65 0.77 7.99
C PHE A 214 -16.08 -0.45 7.27
N ILE A 215 -16.34 -1.68 7.73
CA ILE A 215 -15.89 -2.87 6.98
C ILE A 215 -16.67 -3.02 5.68
N LEU A 216 -17.99 -2.80 5.68
CA LEU A 216 -18.78 -2.80 4.45
C LEU A 216 -18.40 -1.66 3.51
N ARG A 217 -18.02 -0.50 4.05
CA ARG A 217 -17.46 0.61 3.26
C ARG A 217 -16.20 0.18 2.49
N GLN A 218 -15.29 -0.53 3.15
CA GLN A 218 -14.10 -1.10 2.52
C GLN A 218 -14.48 -2.10 1.42
N VAL A 219 -15.47 -2.98 1.65
CA VAL A 219 -15.98 -3.92 0.64
C VAL A 219 -16.50 -3.17 -0.59
N GLY A 220 -17.33 -2.15 -0.39
CA GLY A 220 -17.85 -1.32 -1.49
C GLY A 220 -16.75 -0.58 -2.25
N PHE A 221 -15.78 -0.01 -1.53
CA PHE A 221 -14.62 0.66 -2.11
C PHE A 221 -13.82 -0.30 -3.02
N CYS A 222 -13.46 -1.49 -2.53
CA CYS A 222 -12.72 -2.48 -3.30
C CYS A 222 -13.55 -3.05 -4.47
N ALA A 223 -14.87 -3.19 -4.32
CA ALA A 223 -15.74 -3.70 -5.38
C ALA A 223 -15.81 -2.72 -6.55
N ARG A 224 -16.02 -1.43 -6.24
CA ARG A 224 -15.96 -0.33 -7.22
C ARG A 224 -14.61 -0.28 -7.93
N TRP A 225 -13.51 -0.36 -7.18
CA TRP A 225 -12.16 -0.40 -7.75
C TRP A 225 -11.97 -1.56 -8.73
N CYS A 226 -12.43 -2.76 -8.35
CA CYS A 226 -12.37 -3.96 -9.19
C CYS A 226 -13.18 -3.82 -10.47
N LEU A 227 -14.38 -3.23 -10.41
CA LEU A 227 -15.25 -3.00 -11.56
C LEU A 227 -14.67 -1.99 -12.56
N ASP A 228 -13.88 -1.03 -12.10
CA ASP A 228 -13.22 -0.04 -12.96
C ASP A 228 -11.89 -0.53 -13.57
N ASN A 229 -11.18 -1.44 -12.90
CA ASN A 229 -9.80 -1.81 -13.26
C ASN A 229 -9.63 -3.26 -13.76
N TYR A 230 -10.39 -4.22 -13.20
CA TYR A 230 -10.14 -5.65 -13.42
C TYR A 230 -11.32 -6.35 -14.09
N PHE A 231 -12.52 -6.21 -13.55
CA PHE A 231 -13.70 -6.98 -13.93
C PHE A 231 -14.74 -6.10 -14.61
N LEU A 232 -14.33 -5.46 -15.72
CA LEU A 232 -15.18 -4.56 -16.50
C LEU A 232 -16.48 -5.24 -16.93
N ILE A 233 -17.60 -4.52 -16.76
CA ILE A 233 -18.94 -4.92 -17.19
C ILE A 233 -19.36 -4.05 -18.37
N GLU A 234 -19.80 -4.69 -19.46
CA GLU A 234 -20.29 -3.98 -20.65
C GLU A 234 -21.48 -3.07 -20.31
N GLY A 235 -21.43 -1.82 -20.75
CA GLY A 235 -22.47 -0.82 -20.49
C GLY A 235 -22.43 -0.14 -19.11
N ARG A 236 -21.60 -0.62 -18.16
CA ARG A 236 -21.37 0.09 -16.89
C ARG A 236 -20.46 1.30 -17.15
N LYS A 237 -20.89 2.50 -16.76
CA LYS A 237 -20.03 3.70 -16.75
C LYS A 237 -18.93 3.54 -15.71
N TYR A 238 -17.75 4.09 -16.00
CA TYR A 238 -16.69 4.17 -15.00
C TYR A 238 -17.09 5.09 -13.86
N SER A 239 -16.59 4.81 -12.66
CA SER A 239 -17.00 5.57 -11.48
C SER A 239 -16.57 7.04 -11.55
N TYR A 240 -15.46 7.36 -12.21
CA TYR A 240 -15.02 8.75 -12.41
C TYR A 240 -15.96 9.55 -13.34
N GLU A 241 -16.74 8.89 -14.20
CA GLU A 241 -17.69 9.56 -15.10
C GLU A 241 -18.99 9.96 -14.40
N VAL A 242 -19.26 9.38 -13.23
CA VAL A 242 -20.52 9.57 -12.48
C VAL A 242 -20.31 10.18 -11.09
N ALA A 243 -19.07 10.32 -10.64
CA ALA A 243 -18.75 10.92 -9.35
C ALA A 243 -19.09 12.41 -9.34
N ASP A 244 -19.75 12.87 -8.27
CA ASP A 244 -19.98 14.29 -8.05
C ASP A 244 -18.73 14.95 -7.45
N VAL A 245 -18.03 15.72 -8.28
CA VAL A 245 -16.83 16.49 -7.91
C VAL A 245 -17.05 18.01 -8.03
N SER A 246 -18.31 18.43 -8.12
CA SER A 246 -18.68 19.85 -8.29
C SER A 246 -18.13 20.73 -7.16
N ASN A 247 -18.23 20.23 -5.92
CA ASN A 247 -17.76 20.92 -4.71
C ASN A 247 -16.32 20.58 -4.32
N VAL A 248 -15.60 19.81 -5.13
CA VAL A 248 -14.21 19.40 -4.84
C VAL A 248 -13.24 20.33 -5.56
N ARG A 249 -12.39 21.03 -4.79
CA ARG A 249 -11.33 21.91 -5.31
C ARG A 249 -9.92 21.47 -4.91
N VAL A 250 -9.81 20.46 -4.05
CA VAL A 250 -8.56 19.77 -3.72
C VAL A 250 -8.81 18.27 -3.67
N MET A 251 -7.89 17.50 -4.23
CA MET A 251 -7.91 16.04 -4.23
C MET A 251 -6.57 15.50 -3.75
N LEU A 252 -6.51 14.21 -3.46
CA LEU A 252 -5.28 13.45 -3.46
C LEU A 252 -4.71 13.42 -4.89
N ASN A 253 -3.43 13.75 -5.03
CA ASN A 253 -2.81 13.97 -6.33
C ASN A 253 -2.38 12.65 -6.96
N THR A 254 -3.08 12.22 -8.01
CA THR A 254 -2.78 10.99 -8.76
C THR A 254 -1.46 11.03 -9.55
N ARG A 255 -0.80 12.19 -9.64
CA ARG A 255 0.53 12.36 -10.24
C ARG A 255 1.66 12.44 -9.21
N ASP A 256 1.31 12.51 -7.92
CA ASP A 256 2.24 12.64 -6.80
C ASP A 256 1.84 11.67 -5.68
N VAL A 257 1.88 10.40 -6.06
CA VAL A 257 1.39 9.24 -5.30
C VAL A 257 2.25 8.02 -5.63
N SER A 258 2.39 7.11 -4.66
CA SER A 258 2.99 5.79 -4.89
C SER A 258 2.10 4.90 -5.77
N GLU A 259 2.72 3.96 -6.48
CA GLU A 259 2.12 3.24 -7.61
C GLU A 259 0.85 2.42 -7.29
N TYR A 260 0.73 1.90 -6.07
CA TYR A 260 -0.29 0.92 -5.69
C TYR A 260 -1.39 1.50 -4.80
N LEU A 261 -1.34 2.79 -4.49
CA LEU A 261 -2.40 3.43 -3.71
C LEU A 261 -3.69 3.54 -4.53
N LYS A 262 -4.79 3.05 -3.97
CA LYS A 262 -6.12 3.17 -4.56
C LYS A 262 -6.74 4.47 -4.12
N ILE A 263 -7.10 5.33 -5.06
CA ILE A 263 -7.79 6.59 -4.79
C ILE A 263 -9.22 6.49 -5.32
N SER A 264 -10.19 6.97 -4.55
CA SER A 264 -11.60 7.03 -4.95
C SER A 264 -11.83 7.96 -6.14
N PRO A 265 -12.93 7.78 -6.88
CA PRO A 265 -13.27 8.63 -8.03
C PRO A 265 -13.38 10.14 -7.72
N ASP A 266 -13.77 10.48 -6.49
CA ASP A 266 -13.85 11.87 -6.02
C ASP A 266 -12.50 12.43 -5.52
N GLY A 267 -11.45 11.60 -5.52
CA GLY A 267 -10.11 12.00 -5.10
C GLY A 267 -9.94 12.23 -3.60
N LEU A 268 -10.91 11.82 -2.76
CA LEU A 268 -10.91 12.16 -1.32
C LEU A 268 -10.72 10.96 -0.40
N GLU A 269 -10.72 9.72 -0.88
CA GLU A 269 -10.55 8.51 -0.07
C GLU A 269 -9.47 7.63 -0.66
N ALA A 270 -8.55 7.17 0.19
CA ALA A 270 -7.42 6.34 -0.22
C ALA A 270 -7.36 5.04 0.57
N ARG A 271 -6.94 3.97 -0.11
CA ARG A 271 -6.70 2.65 0.46
C ARG A 271 -5.43 2.03 -0.10
N CYS A 272 -4.62 1.43 0.76
CA CYS A 272 -3.50 0.58 0.35
C CYS A 272 -3.86 -0.89 0.55
N ASP A 273 -3.66 -1.73 -0.47
CA ASP A 273 -3.70 -3.20 -0.36
C ASP A 273 -2.38 -3.84 -0.83
N ALA A 274 -1.34 -3.03 -1.02
CA ALA A 274 0.02 -3.47 -1.30
C ALA A 274 0.79 -3.69 -0.01
N TYR A 275 1.88 -4.45 -0.09
CA TYR A 275 2.79 -4.65 1.03
C TYR A 275 3.62 -3.39 1.35
N SER A 276 3.92 -2.57 0.34
CA SER A 276 4.68 -1.34 0.46
C SER A 276 3.95 -0.22 1.22
N PHE A 277 4.73 0.73 1.74
CA PHE A 277 4.22 1.89 2.49
C PHE A 277 3.88 3.04 1.53
N GLU A 278 2.71 2.94 0.92
CA GLU A 278 2.26 3.82 -0.17
C GLU A 278 1.95 5.22 0.35
N SER A 279 2.42 6.26 -0.35
CA SER A 279 2.33 7.66 0.09
C SER A 279 1.66 8.54 -0.96
N VAL A 280 1.05 9.65 -0.53
CA VAL A 280 0.38 10.62 -1.41
C VAL A 280 0.42 12.04 -0.83
N ARG A 281 0.54 13.03 -1.71
CA ARG A 281 0.27 14.46 -1.40
C ARG A 281 -1.04 14.91 -2.05
N CYS A 282 -1.69 15.93 -1.49
CA CYS A 282 -2.83 16.57 -2.13
C CYS A 282 -2.42 17.47 -3.31
N THR A 283 -3.38 17.97 -4.08
CA THR A 283 -3.15 18.79 -5.27
C THR A 283 -2.83 20.26 -4.99
N PHE A 284 -2.91 20.71 -3.72
CA PHE A 284 -2.80 22.12 -3.37
C PHE A 284 -1.72 22.41 -2.34
N GLN A 285 -0.84 23.35 -2.70
CA GLN A 285 0.29 23.80 -1.87
C GLN A 285 -0.12 25.01 -1.03
N VAL A 286 0.25 25.01 0.25
CA VAL A 286 0.08 26.16 1.15
C VAL A 286 1.43 26.77 1.51
N ASN A 287 1.50 28.10 1.52
CA ASN A 287 2.76 28.85 1.67
C ASN A 287 2.77 29.90 2.78
N GLN A 288 1.60 30.33 3.26
CA GLN A 288 1.47 31.32 4.33
C GLN A 288 0.12 31.16 5.04
N GLY A 289 -0.03 31.71 6.25
CA GLY A 289 -1.29 31.64 7.00
C GLY A 289 -1.49 30.34 7.78
N CYS A 290 -2.70 30.20 8.34
CA CYS A 290 -3.11 29.06 9.15
C CYS A 290 -4.12 28.20 8.38
N TRP A 291 -3.81 26.91 8.20
CA TRP A 291 -4.58 25.97 7.38
C TRP A 291 -5.05 24.79 8.20
N TYR A 292 -6.22 24.26 7.85
CA TYR A 292 -6.81 23.11 8.52
C TYR A 292 -7.48 22.16 7.53
N TYR A 293 -7.36 20.86 7.79
CA TYR A 293 -8.14 19.80 7.15
C TYR A 293 -8.43 18.68 8.15
N GLU A 294 -9.42 17.84 7.83
CA GLU A 294 -9.76 16.67 8.63
C GLU A 294 -9.61 15.38 7.83
N VAL A 295 -9.41 14.28 8.54
CA VAL A 295 -9.36 12.92 7.98
C VAL A 295 -10.21 11.98 8.82
N LEU A 296 -11.22 11.38 8.18
CA LEU A 296 -12.00 10.29 8.74
C LEU A 296 -11.22 8.98 8.62
N ILE A 297 -10.91 8.37 9.76
CA ILE A 297 -10.23 7.09 9.86
C ILE A 297 -11.24 5.97 9.57
N ILE A 298 -10.99 5.17 8.55
CA ILE A 298 -11.87 4.02 8.20
C ILE A 298 -11.30 2.73 8.81
N THR A 299 -9.98 2.58 8.79
CA THR A 299 -9.27 1.46 9.44
C THR A 299 -8.30 1.97 10.52
N PRO A 300 -8.19 1.27 11.66
CA PRO A 300 -7.41 1.77 12.80
C PRO A 300 -5.95 1.32 12.84
N GLY A 301 -5.41 0.79 11.74
CA GLY A 301 -4.01 0.34 11.68
C GLY A 301 -3.02 1.47 11.40
N VAL A 302 -1.78 1.11 11.04
CA VAL A 302 -0.67 2.06 10.86
C VAL A 302 -0.85 2.90 9.59
N MET A 303 -1.01 4.20 9.80
CA MET A 303 -0.93 5.24 8.78
C MET A 303 -0.16 6.42 9.38
N GLN A 304 0.50 7.19 8.54
CA GLN A 304 1.17 8.43 8.93
C GLN A 304 0.53 9.57 8.15
N ILE A 305 -0.17 10.47 8.83
CA ILE A 305 -0.98 11.52 8.19
C ILE A 305 -0.54 12.89 8.69
N GLY A 306 -0.25 13.82 7.78
CA GLY A 306 0.19 15.15 8.18
C GLY A 306 0.58 16.05 7.01
N TRP A 307 1.79 16.57 7.07
CA TRP A 307 2.27 17.64 6.19
C TRP A 307 3.60 17.27 5.56
N ALA A 308 3.74 17.53 4.26
CA ALA A 308 5.00 17.31 3.54
C ALA A 308 5.21 18.40 2.48
N THR A 309 6.46 18.76 2.20
CA THR A 309 6.80 19.56 1.03
C THR A 309 7.09 18.68 -0.19
N LYS A 310 7.43 19.30 -1.33
CA LYS A 310 7.91 18.58 -2.52
C LYS A 310 9.31 17.99 -2.38
N ASP A 311 10.09 18.46 -1.41
CA ASP A 311 11.43 17.93 -1.14
C ASP A 311 11.39 16.62 -0.35
N SER A 312 10.20 16.26 0.17
CA SER A 312 9.94 14.97 0.78
C SER A 312 9.88 13.88 -0.29
N ASN A 313 10.64 12.80 -0.09
CA ASN A 313 10.74 11.68 -1.04
C ASN A 313 10.01 10.46 -0.48
N PHE A 314 9.21 9.80 -1.32
CA PHE A 314 8.51 8.57 -0.95
C PHE A 314 9.34 7.37 -1.38
N LEU A 315 9.83 6.56 -0.44
CA LEU A 315 10.53 5.30 -0.73
C LEU A 315 9.67 4.16 -0.22
N SER A 316 8.52 3.93 -0.87
CA SER A 316 7.47 3.02 -0.38
C SER A 316 7.94 1.58 -0.18
N HIS A 317 8.92 1.11 -0.96
CA HIS A 317 9.53 -0.23 -0.81
C HIS A 317 10.53 -0.32 0.33
N GLU A 318 11.10 0.81 0.76
CA GLU A 318 12.01 0.89 1.90
C GLU A 318 11.27 1.22 3.21
N GLY A 319 9.94 1.35 3.16
CA GLY A 319 9.11 1.68 4.31
C GLY A 319 9.11 3.16 4.69
N TYR A 320 9.81 4.03 3.94
CA TYR A 320 9.86 5.46 4.23
C TYR A 320 8.67 6.22 3.63
N GLY A 321 7.91 6.85 4.52
CA GLY A 321 6.73 7.65 4.19
C GLY A 321 6.79 9.08 4.75
N ILE A 322 5.61 9.66 5.00
CA ILE A 322 5.48 11.02 5.55
C ILE A 322 5.94 11.03 7.00
N GLY A 323 6.92 11.88 7.30
CA GLY A 323 7.55 11.96 8.62
C GLY A 323 8.88 11.23 8.71
N ASP A 324 9.28 10.48 7.69
CA ASP A 324 10.56 9.78 7.66
C ASP A 324 11.70 10.59 6.99
N ASP A 325 11.43 11.86 6.68
CA ASP A 325 12.44 12.79 6.19
C ASP A 325 12.37 14.14 6.91
N ALA A 326 13.34 15.00 6.60
CA ALA A 326 13.48 16.31 7.21
C ALA A 326 12.40 17.32 6.74
N TYR A 327 11.62 17.00 5.70
CA TYR A 327 10.70 17.92 5.01
C TYR A 327 9.22 17.57 5.23
N SER A 328 8.96 16.65 6.16
CA SER A 328 7.61 16.18 6.48
C SER A 328 7.44 15.91 7.97
N ILE A 329 6.19 15.92 8.41
CA ILE A 329 5.77 15.57 9.77
C ILE A 329 4.41 14.88 9.73
N ALA A 330 4.25 13.80 10.48
CA ALA A 330 3.03 13.00 10.47
C ALA A 330 2.58 12.56 11.86
N PHE A 331 1.27 12.39 11.98
CA PHE A 331 0.59 11.77 13.10
C PHE A 331 0.31 10.30 12.80
N ASP A 332 0.62 9.43 13.76
CA ASP A 332 0.32 8.01 13.74
C ASP A 332 -0.54 7.63 14.96
N GLY A 333 -1.84 7.54 14.73
CA GLY A 333 -2.82 7.26 15.78
C GLY A 333 -2.85 5.79 16.22
N CYS A 334 -2.23 4.87 15.49
CA CYS A 334 -2.15 3.46 15.84
C CYS A 334 -1.05 3.25 16.89
N ARG A 335 0.15 3.79 16.62
CA ARG A 335 1.34 3.64 17.46
C ARG A 335 1.46 4.73 18.53
N LYS A 336 0.58 5.75 18.47
CA LYS A 336 0.61 6.96 19.29
C LYS A 336 1.89 7.78 19.15
N LEU A 337 2.33 7.96 17.90
CA LEU A 337 3.60 8.60 17.58
C LEU A 337 3.40 9.80 16.66
N ILE A 338 4.27 10.81 16.81
CA ILE A 338 4.52 11.83 15.81
C ILE A 338 5.85 11.50 15.15
N TRP A 339 5.86 11.47 13.82
CA TRP A 339 7.02 11.14 12.99
C TRP A 339 7.60 12.38 12.33
N HIS A 340 8.91 12.57 12.42
CA HIS A 340 9.66 13.59 11.70
C HIS A 340 11.14 13.18 11.62
N ASN A 341 11.77 13.35 10.45
CA ASN A 341 13.19 13.09 10.23
C ASN A 341 13.61 11.66 10.64
N ALA A 342 12.79 10.67 10.26
CA ALA A 342 12.97 9.26 10.61
C ALA A 342 13.11 9.03 12.13
N ARG A 343 12.45 9.88 12.92
CA ARG A 343 12.39 9.78 14.38
C ARG A 343 10.94 9.90 14.82
N SER A 344 10.62 9.19 15.88
CA SER A 344 9.30 9.23 16.49
C SER A 344 9.35 9.88 17.88
N MET A 345 8.24 10.52 18.25
CA MET A 345 8.00 11.00 19.61
C MET A 345 6.59 10.61 20.04
N PRO A 346 6.37 10.18 21.28
CA PRO A 346 5.04 9.81 21.75
C PRO A 346 4.12 11.02 21.86
N HIS A 347 2.82 10.79 21.71
CA HIS A 347 1.78 11.77 22.01
C HIS A 347 0.71 11.21 22.97
N ASP A 348 -0.01 12.11 23.63
CA ASP A 348 -0.93 11.72 24.70
C ASP A 348 -2.38 11.43 24.23
N LEU A 349 -2.74 11.80 22.99
CA LEU A 349 -4.06 11.51 22.41
C LEU A 349 -4.40 10.01 22.42
N HIS A 350 -5.68 9.66 22.44
CA HIS A 350 -6.12 8.25 22.42
C HIS A 350 -5.75 7.56 21.10
N ILE A 351 -5.73 6.22 21.12
CA ILE A 351 -5.53 5.42 19.91
C ILE A 351 -6.74 5.63 19.00
N TRP A 352 -6.52 5.87 17.70
CA TRP A 352 -7.62 6.04 16.77
C TRP A 352 -8.41 4.74 16.57
N LYS A 353 -9.67 4.89 16.17
CA LYS A 353 -10.53 3.76 15.79
C LYS A 353 -11.20 4.07 14.46
N GLY A 354 -11.81 3.07 13.84
CA GLY A 354 -12.74 3.33 12.74
C GLY A 354 -13.81 4.33 13.19
N GLY A 355 -13.93 5.44 12.46
CA GLY A 355 -14.83 6.56 12.77
C GLY A 355 -14.19 7.71 13.53
N SER A 356 -12.94 7.58 13.99
CA SER A 356 -12.22 8.74 14.54
C SER A 356 -11.94 9.78 13.45
N VAL A 357 -11.87 11.05 13.85
CA VAL A 357 -11.54 12.17 12.97
C VAL A 357 -10.25 12.83 13.44
N LEU A 358 -9.21 12.74 12.61
CA LEU A 358 -7.96 13.45 12.79
C LEU A 358 -8.07 14.84 12.17
N GLY A 359 -7.87 15.87 12.96
CA GLY A 359 -7.69 17.25 12.50
C GLY A 359 -6.21 17.59 12.40
N CYS A 360 -5.83 18.24 11.30
CA CYS A 360 -4.46 18.64 11.00
C CYS A 360 -4.41 20.15 10.81
N LEU A 361 -3.83 20.87 11.77
CA LEU A 361 -3.61 22.32 11.70
C LEU A 361 -2.14 22.62 11.39
N LEU A 362 -1.91 23.54 10.46
CA LEU A 362 -0.60 24.09 10.11
C LEU A 362 -0.68 25.61 10.10
N ASP A 363 -0.01 26.23 11.04
CA ASP A 363 0.13 27.68 11.16
C ASP A 363 1.53 28.08 10.68
N LEU A 364 1.63 28.53 9.43
CA LEU A 364 2.90 28.92 8.82
C LEU A 364 3.43 30.24 9.38
N ASP A 365 2.53 31.10 9.87
CA ASP A 365 2.88 32.39 10.45
C ASP A 365 3.50 32.21 11.85
N ALA A 366 2.89 31.35 12.68
CA ALA A 366 3.40 30.98 14.00
C ALA A 366 4.48 29.88 13.99
N ARG A 367 4.63 29.19 12.84
CA ARG A 367 5.45 27.98 12.66
C ARG A 367 5.06 26.87 13.63
N GLU A 368 3.79 26.51 13.59
CA GLU A 368 3.17 25.51 14.46
C GLU A 368 2.43 24.46 13.64
N VAL A 369 2.61 23.20 14.01
CA VAL A 369 1.74 22.09 13.60
C VAL A 369 1.02 21.60 14.85
N ILE A 370 -0.30 21.43 14.75
CA ILE A 370 -1.12 20.88 15.83
C ILE A 370 -2.00 19.80 15.24
N PHE A 371 -1.93 18.61 15.80
CA PHE A 371 -2.86 17.52 15.50
C PHE A 371 -3.94 17.46 16.58
N SER A 372 -5.17 17.16 16.19
CA SER A 372 -6.28 16.92 17.10
C SER A 372 -6.98 15.62 16.74
N LEU A 373 -7.40 14.81 17.71
CA LEU A 373 -8.15 13.59 17.46
C LEU A 373 -9.51 13.66 18.15
N ASP A 374 -10.58 13.49 17.38
CA ASP A 374 -11.97 13.60 17.86
C ASP A 374 -12.24 14.92 18.61
N GLY A 375 -11.63 16.01 18.12
CA GLY A 375 -11.73 17.36 18.68
C GLY A 375 -10.83 17.64 19.89
N VAL A 376 -10.00 16.70 20.33
CA VAL A 376 -9.01 16.91 21.39
C VAL A 376 -7.67 17.28 20.77
N GLU A 377 -7.19 18.50 21.02
CA GLU A 377 -5.89 18.99 20.54
C GLU A 377 -4.71 18.31 21.28
N GLY A 378 -3.69 17.94 20.52
CA GLY A 378 -2.40 17.49 21.03
C GLY A 378 -1.42 18.65 21.29
N GLY A 379 -0.15 18.31 21.45
CA GLY A 379 0.92 19.29 21.67
C GLY A 379 1.26 20.10 20.42
N VAL A 380 1.81 21.29 20.63
CA VAL A 380 2.36 22.14 19.56
C VAL A 380 3.69 21.58 19.06
N LEU A 381 3.78 21.37 17.76
CA LEU A 381 4.95 20.81 17.08
C LEU A 381 5.62 21.90 16.21
N LYS A 382 6.96 21.95 16.24
CA LYS A 382 7.76 22.93 15.48
C LYS A 382 8.91 22.30 14.69
N GLN A 383 9.07 20.99 14.76
CA GLN A 383 10.26 20.25 14.32
C GLN A 383 10.50 20.41 12.81
N VAL A 384 9.44 20.29 12.01
CA VAL A 384 9.51 20.40 10.54
C VAL A 384 10.03 21.77 10.06
N PHE A 385 9.85 22.81 10.87
CA PHE A 385 10.30 24.17 10.55
C PHE A 385 11.81 24.38 10.69
N GLY A 386 12.55 23.37 11.15
CA GLY A 386 14.01 23.34 11.07
C GLY A 386 14.52 23.26 9.63
N SER A 387 13.74 22.65 8.72
CA SER A 387 14.16 22.35 7.35
C SER A 387 13.29 23.02 6.29
N ALA A 388 11.98 23.13 6.53
CA ALA A 388 11.01 23.71 5.58
C ALA A 388 10.21 24.85 6.22
N LYS A 389 10.00 25.96 5.51
CA LYS A 389 9.29 27.14 6.04
C LYS A 389 7.93 27.37 5.37
N ASP A 390 7.75 26.86 4.18
CA ASP A 390 6.56 26.99 3.34
C ASP A 390 6.49 25.78 2.38
N GLY A 391 5.55 25.81 1.43
CA GLY A 391 5.46 24.79 0.39
C GLY A 391 4.87 23.47 0.84
N PHE A 392 4.04 23.47 1.89
CA PHE A 392 3.45 22.26 2.45
C PHE A 392 2.20 21.82 1.71
N PHE A 393 1.97 20.51 1.73
CA PHE A 393 0.78 19.83 1.25
C PHE A 393 0.25 18.96 2.39
N ALA A 394 -1.07 18.78 2.45
CA ALA A 394 -1.62 17.63 3.17
C ALA A 394 -1.10 16.35 2.52
N ALA A 395 -0.63 15.41 3.34
CA ALA A 395 0.00 14.18 2.87
C ALA A 395 -0.29 13.01 3.81
N ALA A 396 -0.22 11.79 3.28
CA ALA A 396 -0.35 10.59 4.08
C ALA A 396 0.41 9.40 3.50
N SER A 397 0.79 8.48 4.38
CA SER A 397 1.34 7.15 4.07
C SER A 397 0.53 6.05 4.73
N PHE A 398 0.42 4.92 4.04
CA PHE A 398 -0.49 3.82 4.38
C PHE A 398 0.23 2.49 4.41
N MET A 399 0.14 1.78 5.53
CA MET A 399 0.48 0.37 5.58
C MET A 399 -0.58 -0.45 4.82
N SER A 400 -0.26 -1.70 4.50
CA SER A 400 -1.19 -2.66 3.92
C SER A 400 -2.54 -2.68 4.64
N PHE A 401 -3.59 -2.72 3.83
CA PHE A 401 -5.00 -2.81 4.22
C PHE A 401 -5.54 -1.60 4.98
N GLN A 402 -4.85 -0.45 4.93
CA GLN A 402 -5.32 0.77 5.58
C GLN A 402 -6.07 1.70 4.64
N GLN A 403 -7.05 2.43 5.20
CA GLN A 403 -7.97 3.30 4.49
C GLN A 403 -8.40 4.50 5.34
N CYS A 404 -8.49 5.67 4.70
CA CYS A 404 -9.04 6.88 5.30
C CYS A 404 -9.63 7.82 4.23
N ARG A 405 -10.43 8.80 4.68
CA ARG A 405 -11.05 9.82 3.82
C ARG A 405 -10.71 11.22 4.28
N PHE A 406 -10.22 12.05 3.36
CA PHE A 406 -9.84 13.44 3.57
C PHE A 406 -11.03 14.37 3.36
N ASN A 407 -11.16 15.34 4.26
CA ASN A 407 -12.01 16.49 4.12
C ASN A 407 -11.13 17.74 4.08
N PHE A 408 -10.96 18.29 2.88
CA PHE A 408 -10.24 19.54 2.63
C PHE A 408 -11.13 20.79 2.81
N GLY A 409 -12.35 20.63 3.31
CA GLY A 409 -13.36 21.69 3.44
C GLY A 409 -14.45 21.64 2.37
N SER A 410 -14.56 20.55 1.60
CA SER A 410 -15.67 20.36 0.64
C SER A 410 -16.99 20.03 1.35
N VAL A 411 -16.91 19.57 2.60
CA VAL A 411 -18.04 19.42 3.51
C VAL A 411 -17.67 20.04 4.87
N PRO A 412 -18.65 20.41 5.72
CA PRO A 412 -18.36 20.98 7.03
C PRO A 412 -17.44 20.08 7.88
N PHE A 413 -16.46 20.69 8.54
CA PHE A 413 -15.59 20.01 9.50
C PHE A 413 -16.39 19.54 10.73
N ALA A 414 -16.09 18.34 11.23
CA ALA A 414 -16.74 17.78 12.41
C ALA A 414 -16.24 18.45 13.70
N PHE A 415 -14.95 18.77 13.76
CA PHE A 415 -14.24 19.31 14.91
C PHE A 415 -13.33 20.50 14.53
N PRO A 416 -13.89 21.59 13.95
CA PRO A 416 -13.08 22.74 13.55
C PRO A 416 -12.40 23.39 14.77
N PRO A 417 -11.16 23.91 14.61
CA PRO A 417 -10.46 24.68 15.65
C PRO A 417 -11.32 25.83 16.17
N ARG A 418 -11.49 25.90 17.51
CA ARG A 418 -12.33 26.93 18.15
C ARG A 418 -11.55 28.16 18.61
N ASN A 419 -10.25 27.99 18.85
CA ASN A 419 -9.39 28.99 19.49
C ASN A 419 -8.50 29.73 18.49
N ARG A 420 -8.65 29.47 17.18
CA ARG A 420 -7.81 30.05 16.14
C ARG A 420 -8.59 30.18 14.84
N GLN A 421 -8.36 31.27 14.11
CA GLN A 421 -8.84 31.39 12.73
C GLN A 421 -7.98 30.51 11.81
N PHE A 422 -8.61 29.92 10.81
CA PHE A 422 -7.95 29.04 9.85
C PHE A 422 -8.60 29.18 8.48
N MET A 423 -7.88 28.75 7.46
CA MET A 423 -8.31 28.64 6.08
C MET A 423 -8.55 27.16 5.75
N SER A 424 -9.62 26.89 5.01
CA SER A 424 -9.85 25.57 4.41
C SER A 424 -9.18 25.51 3.03
N PHE A 425 -8.72 24.33 2.63
CA PHE A 425 -8.16 24.14 1.30
C PHE A 425 -9.19 24.41 0.20
N ASN A 426 -10.41 23.91 0.40
CA ASN A 426 -11.46 23.95 -0.61
C ASN A 426 -12.00 25.36 -0.89
N ASP A 427 -11.90 26.29 0.07
CA ASP A 427 -12.32 27.69 -0.14
C ASP A 427 -11.31 28.49 -0.97
N HIS A 428 -10.04 28.08 -0.96
CA HIS A 428 -8.93 28.85 -1.51
C HIS A 428 -8.25 28.21 -2.73
N ALA A 429 -8.43 26.91 -2.94
CA ALA A 429 -7.87 26.21 -4.09
C ALA A 429 -8.78 26.31 -5.32
N GLU A 430 -8.15 26.15 -6.49
CA GLU A 430 -8.83 25.91 -7.75
C GLU A 430 -8.25 24.64 -8.38
N LEU A 431 -9.11 23.70 -8.76
CA LEU A 431 -8.74 22.51 -9.51
C LEU A 431 -9.58 22.50 -10.78
N LYS A 432 -8.92 22.47 -11.94
CA LYS A 432 -9.60 22.46 -13.25
C LYS A 432 -10.32 21.13 -13.45
N ASP A 433 -11.44 21.12 -14.16
CA ASP A 433 -12.23 19.90 -14.36
C ASP A 433 -11.42 18.75 -15.00
N GLN A 434 -10.48 19.07 -15.90
CA GLN A 434 -9.56 18.09 -16.49
C GLN A 434 -8.62 17.42 -15.47
N ASP A 435 -8.34 18.09 -14.35
CA ASP A 435 -7.47 17.63 -13.27
C ASP A 435 -8.29 17.04 -12.09
N LYS A 436 -9.63 17.14 -12.12
CA LYS A 436 -10.56 16.48 -11.20
C LYS A 436 -10.89 15.04 -11.61
N ILE A 437 -9.93 14.34 -12.20
CA ILE A 437 -10.15 13.01 -12.79
C ILE A 437 -9.19 12.00 -12.17
N VAL A 438 -9.75 11.03 -11.45
CA VAL A 438 -9.04 9.85 -10.99
C VAL A 438 -9.32 8.72 -11.98
N LEU A 439 -8.42 8.57 -12.96
CA LEU A 439 -8.58 7.58 -14.03
C LEU A 439 -8.30 6.15 -13.53
N PRO A 440 -9.08 5.16 -13.99
CA PRO A 440 -8.70 3.75 -13.88
C PRO A 440 -7.30 3.52 -14.47
N ARG A 441 -6.51 2.67 -13.83
CA ARG A 441 -5.08 2.47 -14.11
C ARG A 441 -4.83 2.07 -15.56
N HIS A 442 -5.66 1.20 -16.14
CA HIS A 442 -5.49 0.76 -17.53
C HIS A 442 -5.72 1.90 -18.54
N LEU A 443 -6.67 2.81 -18.29
CA LEU A 443 -6.90 4.00 -19.12
C LEU A 443 -5.75 5.00 -18.96
N PHE A 444 -5.28 5.21 -17.73
CA PHE A 444 -4.13 6.07 -17.46
C PHE A 444 -2.87 5.57 -18.19
N LEU A 445 -2.56 4.27 -18.08
CA LEU A 445 -1.44 3.66 -18.79
C LEU A 445 -1.61 3.72 -20.31
N GLU A 446 -2.84 3.58 -20.83
CA GLU A 446 -3.12 3.75 -22.25
C GLU A 446 -2.87 5.20 -22.70
N GLN A 447 -3.30 6.19 -21.91
CA GLN A 447 -3.01 7.60 -22.18
C GLN A 447 -1.50 7.88 -22.16
N LEU A 448 -0.76 7.36 -21.18
CA LEU A 448 0.70 7.46 -21.14
C LEU A 448 1.37 6.82 -22.35
N ARG A 449 0.88 5.65 -22.81
CA ARG A 449 1.36 5.03 -24.05
C ARG A 449 1.06 5.87 -25.28
N LYS A 450 -0.09 6.55 -25.33
CA LYS A 450 -0.47 7.48 -26.41
C LYS A 450 0.30 8.80 -26.35
N LEU A 451 0.78 9.20 -25.18
CA LEU A 451 1.71 10.31 -24.99
C LEU A 451 3.14 9.96 -25.46
N SER A 452 3.33 8.82 -26.14
CA SER A 452 4.62 8.37 -26.65
C SER A 452 5.38 9.53 -27.31
N VAL A 453 6.52 9.80 -26.69
CA VAL A 453 7.73 10.36 -27.28
C VAL A 453 7.74 10.08 -28.78
N ARG A 454 7.82 11.13 -29.60
CA ARG A 454 7.87 10.95 -31.06
C ARG A 454 9.03 10.01 -31.38
N GLU A 455 8.91 9.12 -32.36
CA GLU A 455 10.01 8.20 -32.74
C GLU A 455 11.31 8.96 -33.05
N ASP A 456 11.19 10.22 -33.45
CA ASP A 456 12.29 11.11 -33.73
C ASP A 456 12.76 11.93 -32.52
N SER A 457 12.27 11.72 -31.30
CA SER A 457 12.72 12.45 -30.10
C SER A 457 14.06 11.93 -29.56
N CYS A 458 14.75 12.78 -28.81
CA CYS A 458 16.04 12.51 -28.22
C CYS A 458 15.96 11.40 -27.17
N THR A 459 16.87 10.44 -27.24
CA THR A 459 16.97 9.30 -26.33
C THR A 459 17.45 9.65 -24.92
N LEU A 460 17.86 10.90 -24.69
CA LEU A 460 18.30 11.38 -23.38
C LEU A 460 17.21 12.17 -22.66
N CYS A 461 16.63 13.18 -23.32
CA CYS A 461 15.60 14.02 -22.71
C CYS A 461 14.17 13.61 -23.05
N PHE A 462 13.97 12.74 -24.07
CA PHE A 462 12.66 12.29 -24.55
C PHE A 462 11.72 13.43 -24.98
N ASP A 463 12.26 14.62 -25.22
CA ASP A 463 11.52 15.86 -25.48
C ASP A 463 11.80 16.35 -26.90
N MET A 464 12.98 16.94 -27.12
CA MET A 464 13.38 17.53 -28.40
C MET A 464 13.71 16.49 -29.46
N LYS A 465 13.49 16.82 -30.74
CA LYS A 465 13.86 15.96 -31.89
C LYS A 465 15.36 15.62 -31.90
N ALA A 466 15.67 14.35 -32.10
CA ALA A 466 16.98 13.76 -32.28
C ALA A 466 17.57 14.11 -33.65
N THR A 467 18.20 15.27 -33.76
CA THR A 467 18.81 15.76 -35.01
C THR A 467 20.32 15.61 -35.04
N ILE A 468 20.96 15.07 -34.01
CA ILE A 468 22.43 15.03 -33.89
C ILE A 468 22.97 13.63 -34.10
N ARG A 469 24.03 13.56 -34.91
CA ARG A 469 24.95 12.43 -35.03
C ARG A 469 26.30 12.77 -34.41
N ILE A 470 26.82 11.86 -33.59
CA ILE A 470 28.13 11.99 -32.93
C ILE A 470 29.23 11.38 -33.82
N GLU A 471 30.36 12.06 -33.98
CA GLU A 471 31.56 11.55 -34.67
C GLU A 471 32.68 11.21 -33.66
N PRO A 472 33.47 10.13 -33.89
CA PRO A 472 33.51 9.28 -35.10
C PRO A 472 32.57 8.06 -35.05
N CYS A 473 31.88 7.80 -33.94
CA CYS A 473 31.10 6.56 -33.74
C CYS A 473 29.78 6.50 -34.53
N LYS A 474 29.36 7.62 -35.14
CA LYS A 474 28.15 7.78 -35.97
C LYS A 474 26.82 7.49 -35.26
N HIS A 475 26.83 7.41 -33.93
CA HIS A 475 25.64 7.19 -33.13
C HIS A 475 24.67 8.40 -33.20
N ARG A 476 23.38 8.10 -33.37
CA ARG A 476 22.27 9.06 -33.52
C ARG A 476 21.33 8.99 -32.30
N GLY A 477 20.29 9.81 -32.28
CA GLY A 477 19.29 9.79 -31.20
C GLY A 477 19.41 10.96 -30.23
N PHE A 478 20.22 11.99 -30.52
CA PHE A 478 20.46 13.09 -29.59
C PHE A 478 19.90 14.41 -30.14
N CYS A 479 19.28 15.22 -29.30
CA CYS A 479 18.97 16.61 -29.66
C CYS A 479 20.22 17.49 -29.48
N THR A 480 20.19 18.69 -30.06
CA THR A 480 21.30 19.65 -29.99
C THR A 480 21.68 20.02 -28.55
N ILE A 481 20.70 20.17 -27.65
CA ILE A 481 20.93 20.57 -26.27
C ILE A 481 21.65 19.47 -25.49
N CYS A 482 21.14 18.23 -25.55
CA CYS A 482 21.74 17.12 -24.84
C CYS A 482 23.11 16.77 -25.43
N ALA A 483 23.27 16.78 -26.75
CA ALA A 483 24.55 16.47 -27.39
C ALA A 483 25.66 17.46 -27.01
N ALA A 484 25.33 18.74 -26.81
CA ALA A 484 26.30 19.77 -26.40
C ALA A 484 26.85 19.57 -24.98
N GLN A 485 26.16 18.78 -24.14
CA GLN A 485 26.58 18.52 -22.75
C GLN A 485 27.43 17.24 -22.62
N LEU A 486 27.63 16.50 -23.71
CA LEU A 486 28.32 15.21 -23.69
C LEU A 486 29.80 15.36 -24.05
N GLN A 487 30.66 14.74 -23.24
CA GLN A 487 32.09 14.56 -23.58
C GLN A 487 32.36 13.19 -24.23
N PHE A 488 31.55 12.17 -23.88
CA PHE A 488 31.64 10.82 -24.42
C PHE A 488 30.28 10.37 -24.95
N CYS A 489 30.30 9.57 -26.01
CA CYS A 489 29.09 9.00 -26.59
C CYS A 489 28.39 8.09 -25.56
N PRO A 490 27.11 8.31 -25.20
CA PRO A 490 26.41 7.48 -24.22
C PRO A 490 26.25 6.02 -24.64
N MET A 491 26.25 5.75 -25.96
CA MET A 491 26.00 4.40 -26.50
C MET A 491 27.26 3.54 -26.54
N CYS A 492 28.44 4.11 -26.82
CA CYS A 492 29.68 3.34 -26.97
C CYS A 492 30.87 3.86 -26.18
N ARG A 493 30.67 4.93 -25.39
CA ARG A 493 31.68 5.59 -24.55
C ARG A 493 32.91 6.13 -25.30
N ALA A 494 32.85 6.21 -26.63
CA ALA A 494 33.89 6.84 -27.44
C ALA A 494 33.92 8.36 -27.19
N GLU A 495 35.13 8.94 -27.21
CA GLU A 495 35.31 10.40 -27.13
C GLU A 495 34.63 11.10 -28.31
N ILE A 496 33.92 12.19 -28.01
CA ILE A 496 33.18 12.95 -29.02
C ILE A 496 34.15 13.94 -29.67
N VAL A 497 34.48 13.71 -30.94
CA VAL A 497 35.36 14.60 -31.73
C VAL A 497 34.56 15.76 -32.31
N SER A 498 33.34 15.49 -32.79
CA SER A 498 32.41 16.52 -33.27
C SER A 498 30.98 16.01 -33.28
N THR A 499 30.02 16.93 -33.38
CA THR A 499 28.60 16.62 -33.56
C THR A 499 28.12 17.23 -34.87
N VAL A 500 27.31 16.47 -35.62
CA VAL A 500 26.76 16.88 -36.92
C VAL A 500 25.24 16.95 -36.80
N GLN A 501 24.66 18.09 -37.14
CA GLN A 501 23.21 18.23 -37.25
C GLN A 501 22.76 17.67 -38.60
N GLU A 502 21.88 16.68 -38.56
CA GLU A 502 21.26 16.08 -39.73
C GLU A 502 19.89 16.72 -39.97
N VAL A 503 19.67 17.21 -41.18
CA VAL A 503 18.40 17.78 -41.63
C VAL A 503 17.62 16.68 -42.34
N ASP A 504 16.34 16.55 -42.00
CA ASP A 504 15.45 15.55 -42.61
C ASP A 504 15.37 15.76 -44.14
N PRO A 505 15.59 14.74 -44.99
CA PRO A 505 15.49 14.90 -46.44
C PRO A 505 14.06 15.27 -46.91
N ALA A 506 13.05 15.12 -46.06
CA ALA A 506 11.65 15.44 -46.36
C ALA A 506 11.31 16.94 -46.36
N SER A 507 12.25 17.85 -46.07
CA SER A 507 12.00 19.30 -46.00
C SER A 507 12.73 20.12 -47.07
N SER A 508 12.92 19.58 -48.27
CA SER A 508 13.45 20.36 -49.41
C SER A 508 12.29 21.01 -50.17
N PRO A 509 12.34 22.32 -50.51
CA PRO A 509 11.28 22.98 -51.25
C PRO A 509 11.25 22.43 -52.69
N VAL A 510 10.06 22.10 -53.18
CA VAL A 510 9.84 21.73 -54.59
C VAL A 510 10.24 22.93 -55.45
N SER A 511 11.26 22.75 -56.29
CA SER A 511 11.63 23.71 -57.33
C SER A 511 10.56 23.67 -58.43
N GLU A 512 9.81 24.77 -58.59
CA GLU A 512 9.01 25.05 -59.78
C GLU A 512 9.96 25.36 -60.96
N ASP A 513 10.35 24.34 -61.72
CA ASP A 513 10.83 24.56 -63.09
C ASP A 513 9.60 24.72 -64.00
N GLY A 514 9.19 25.98 -64.17
CA GLY A 514 8.27 26.39 -65.22
C GLY A 514 8.97 26.35 -66.58
N SER A 515 8.57 25.40 -67.43
CA SER A 515 8.90 25.39 -68.85
C SER A 515 7.68 25.82 -69.66
N GLU A 516 7.67 27.09 -70.11
CA GLU A 516 6.92 27.55 -71.28
C GLU A 516 7.69 28.69 -71.96
N ALA A 517 8.28 28.40 -73.12
CA ALA A 517 8.37 29.31 -74.26
C ALA A 517 8.85 28.56 -75.52
N THR A 518 7.92 28.45 -76.48
CA THR A 518 8.05 28.19 -77.95
C THR A 518 8.67 26.90 -78.45
#